data_AF-A0AAV5A2Q4-F1
#
_entry.id   AF-A0AAV5A2Q4-F1
#
_cell.length_a   1.000
_cell.length_b   1.000
_cell.length_c   1.000
_cell.angle_alpha   90.00
_cell.angle_beta   90.00
_cell.angle_gamma   90.00
#
_symmetry.space_group_name_H-M   'P 1'
#
loop_
_entity.id
_entity.type
_entity.pdbx_description
1 polymer ?
#
loop_
_entity_poly.entity_id
_entity_poly.type
_entity_poly.pdbx_seq_one_letter_code
_entity_poly.pdbx_strand_id
1 'polypeptide(L)'
;MSVLHECELADRKAVVHCRDWTERTGAIIGCWLVQSGRVPDGDVALQIIKILWKKVAKYKRYPNSPETGPQCEFVRKFGRVILDATA
;
A
#
# COMPACT_ATOMS: atom_id res chain seq x y z
N MET A 1 -7.82 7.01 4.10
CA MET A 1 -8.34 6.22 2.96
C MET A 1 -9.66 5.56 3.36
N SER A 2 -10.78 6.28 3.27
CA SER A 2 -12.08 5.84 3.82
C SER A 2 -12.62 4.57 3.15
N VAL A 3 -12.60 4.49 1.81
CA VAL A 3 -13.14 3.35 1.05
C VAL A 3 -12.50 2.01 1.43
N LEU A 4 -11.17 1.96 1.59
CA LEU A 4 -10.49 0.72 1.98
C LEU A 4 -10.84 0.31 3.42
N HIS A 5 -10.98 1.29 4.31
CA HIS A 5 -11.41 1.05 5.68
C HIS A 5 -12.87 0.58 5.76
N GLU A 6 -13.77 1.20 5.00
CA GLU A 6 -15.18 0.79 4.91
C GLU A 6 -15.34 -0.62 4.32
N CYS A 7 -14.54 -0.96 3.30
CA CYS A 7 -14.50 -2.32 2.77
C CYS A 7 -14.05 -3.32 3.84
N GLU A 8 -13.00 -3.01 4.60
CA GLU A 8 -12.51 -3.85 5.69
C GLU A 8 -13.56 -4.03 6.80
N LEU A 9 -14.19 -2.94 7.27
CA LEU A 9 -15.24 -2.98 8.29
C LEU A 9 -16.46 -3.81 7.85
N ALA A 10 -16.74 -3.86 6.55
CA ALA A 10 -17.85 -4.60 5.99
C ALA A 10 -17.48 -6.01 5.50
N ASP A 11 -16.28 -6.51 5.83
CA ASP A 11 -15.75 -7.80 5.37
C ASP A 11 -15.79 -7.98 3.83
N ARG A 12 -15.52 -6.90 3.10
CA ARG A 12 -15.45 -6.89 1.63
C ARG A 12 -14.03 -6.80 1.14
N LYS A 13 -13.75 -7.53 0.07
CA LYS A 13 -12.48 -7.42 -0.67
C LYS A 13 -12.46 -6.12 -1.48
N ALA A 14 -11.42 -5.31 -1.29
CA ALA A 14 -11.13 -4.15 -2.11
C ALA A 14 -9.94 -4.45 -3.04
N VAL A 15 -9.99 -3.90 -4.27
CA VAL A 15 -8.88 -3.96 -5.22
C VAL A 15 -8.41 -2.55 -5.50
N VAL A 16 -7.15 -2.28 -5.21
CA VAL A 16 -6.46 -1.05 -5.63
C VAL A 16 -5.69 -1.38 -6.89
N HIS A 17 -5.89 -0.59 -7.94
CA HIS A 17 -5.12 -0.74 -9.16
C HIS A 17 -4.78 0.62 -9.80
N CYS A 18 -3.71 0.62 -10.57
CA CYS A 18 -3.41 1.66 -11.55
C CYS A 18 -3.53 1.07 -12.96
N ARG A 19 -3.09 1.80 -13.98
CA ARG A 19 -3.12 1.31 -15.37
C ARG A 19 -2.35 -0.01 -15.53
N ASP A 20 -1.14 -0.05 -15.00
CA ASP A 20 -0.21 -1.17 -15.18
C ASP A 20 -0.05 -2.03 -13.93
N TRP A 21 -0.83 -1.78 -12.87
CA TRP A 21 -0.87 -2.58 -11.63
C TRP A 21 0.44 -2.63 -10.82
N THR A 22 1.46 -1.83 -11.17
CA THR A 22 2.81 -1.92 -10.58
C THR A 22 3.20 -0.69 -9.77
N GLU A 23 3.23 0.49 -10.40
CA GLU A 23 3.82 1.69 -9.80
C GLU A 23 3.00 2.24 -8.60
N ARG A 24 1.90 2.93 -8.90
CA ARG A 24 1.06 3.62 -7.92
C ARG A 24 0.30 2.66 -7.02
N THR A 25 0.04 1.44 -7.51
CA THR A 25 -0.62 0.40 -6.71
C THR A 25 0.18 0.11 -5.44
N GLY A 26 1.49 -0.16 -5.56
CA GLY A 26 2.34 -0.42 -4.40
C GLY A 26 2.39 0.75 -3.44
N ALA A 27 2.43 1.99 -3.96
CA ALA A 27 2.48 3.19 -3.13
C ALA A 27 1.21 3.33 -2.27
N ILE A 28 0.03 3.22 -2.87
CA ILE A 28 -1.25 3.33 -2.15
C ILE A 28 -1.43 2.20 -1.14
N ILE A 29 -1.09 0.96 -1.51
CA ILE A 29 -1.15 -0.17 -0.58
C ILE A 29 -0.18 0.04 0.60
N GLY A 30 1.03 0.55 0.34
CA GLY A 30 2.02 0.84 1.38
C GLY A 30 1.49 1.87 2.39
N CYS A 31 0.95 2.98 1.89
CA CYS A 31 0.32 4.01 2.71
C CYS A 31 -0.88 3.45 3.51
N TRP A 32 -1.72 2.61 2.90
CA TRP A 32 -2.85 1.99 3.60
C TRP A 32 -2.40 1.07 4.75
N LEU A 33 -1.36 0.25 4.54
CA LEU A 33 -0.82 -0.64 5.59
C LEU A 33 -0.38 0.14 6.83
N VAL A 34 0.25 1.30 6.62
CA VAL A 34 0.66 2.19 7.72
C VAL A 34 -0.55 2.86 8.38
N GLN A 35 -1.44 3.46 7.59
CA GLN A 35 -2.62 4.17 8.11
C GLN A 35 -3.56 3.24 8.90
N SER A 36 -3.76 2.01 8.44
CA SER A 36 -4.59 1.01 9.11
C SER A 36 -3.98 0.47 10.41
N GLY A 37 -2.71 0.80 10.71
CA GLY A 37 -2.00 0.28 11.88
C GLY A 37 -1.62 -1.20 11.77
N ARG A 38 -1.68 -1.80 10.57
CA ARG A 38 -1.28 -3.20 10.33
C ARG A 38 0.24 -3.36 10.38
N VAL A 39 0.98 -2.30 10.10
CA VAL A 39 2.43 -2.23 10.23
C VAL A 39 2.82 -0.93 10.93
N PRO A 40 3.97 -0.89 11.63
CA PRO A 40 4.37 0.28 12.40
C PRO A 40 4.81 1.47 11.54
N ASP A 41 5.38 1.20 10.36
CA ASP A 41 5.97 2.23 9.49
C ASP A 41 6.03 1.81 8.02
N GLY A 42 6.43 2.76 7.17
CA GLY A 42 6.51 2.57 5.73
C GLY A 42 7.63 1.62 5.28
N ASP A 43 8.70 1.44 6.06
CA ASP A 43 9.76 0.48 5.70
C ASP A 43 9.26 -0.96 5.82
N VAL A 44 8.55 -1.27 6.90
CA VAL A 44 7.88 -2.57 7.06
C VAL A 44 6.82 -2.78 5.97
N ALA A 45 6.06 -1.73 5.62
CA ALA A 45 5.08 -1.79 4.52
C ALA A 45 5.74 -2.18 3.18
N LEU A 46 6.86 -1.53 2.83
CA LEU A 46 7.60 -1.81 1.60
C LEU A 46 8.21 -3.22 1.57
N GLN A 47 8.66 -3.74 2.72
CA GLN A 47 9.15 -5.11 2.83
C GLN A 47 8.04 -6.14 2.54
N ILE A 48 6.85 -5.95 3.11
CA ILE A 48 5.70 -6.81 2.86
C ILE A 48 5.33 -6.79 1.38
N ILE A 49 5.22 -5.59 0.78
CA ILE A 49 4.90 -5.47 -0.64
C ILE A 49 5.95 -6.17 -1.49
N LYS A 50 7.24 -6.02 -1.19
CA LYS A 50 8.33 -6.71 -1.90
C LYS A 50 8.18 -8.24 -1.82
N ILE A 51 7.82 -8.79 -0.67
CA ILE A 51 7.61 -10.23 -0.49
C ILE A 51 6.42 -10.72 -1.32
N LEU A 52 5.30 -9.98 -1.32
CA LEU A 52 4.10 -10.35 -2.06
C LEU A 52 4.30 -10.17 -3.57
N TRP A 53 4.96 -9.09 -3.99
CA TRP A 53 5.20 -8.75 -5.39
C TRP A 53 6.06 -9.81 -6.11
N LYS A 54 7.02 -10.43 -5.41
CA LYS A 54 7.81 -11.56 -5.93
C LYS A 54 6.98 -12.74 -6.45
N LYS A 55 5.73 -12.88 -5.98
CA LYS A 55 4.83 -13.96 -6.37
C LYS A 55 4.01 -13.62 -7.63
N VAL A 56 4.03 -12.37 -8.08
CA VAL A 56 3.28 -11.91 -9.25
C VAL A 56 4.08 -12.21 -10.52
N ALA A 57 3.43 -12.74 -11.57
CA ALA A 57 4.09 -13.09 -12.83
C ALA A 57 4.90 -11.93 -13.44
N LYS A 58 4.42 -10.69 -13.25
CA LYS A 58 5.02 -9.45 -13.73
C LYS A 58 6.36 -9.10 -13.06
N TYR A 59 6.67 -9.68 -11.89
CA TYR A 59 7.92 -9.45 -11.15
C TYR A 59 9.17 -9.62 -12.02
N LYS A 60 9.16 -10.59 -12.96
CA LYS A 60 10.28 -10.84 -13.87
C LYS A 60 10.64 -9.65 -14.75
N ARG A 61 9.64 -8.84 -15.13
CA ARG A 61 9.82 -7.65 -15.98
C ARG A 61 9.91 -6.36 -15.15
N TYR A 62 9.23 -6.32 -14.02
CA TYR A 62 9.18 -5.16 -13.13
C TYR A 62 9.43 -5.66 -11.69
N PRO A 63 10.68 -5.66 -11.20
CA PRO A 63 11.03 -6.32 -9.94
C PRO A 63 10.55 -5.55 -8.70
N ASN A 64 10.07 -4.31 -8.85
CA ASN A 64 9.70 -3.44 -7.74
C ASN A 64 8.25 -2.94 -7.88
N SER A 65 7.59 -2.83 -6.73
CA SER A 65 6.34 -2.11 -6.53
C SER A 65 6.39 -1.53 -5.10
N PRO A 66 6.30 -0.21 -4.88
CA PRO A 66 6.31 0.87 -5.87
C PRO A 66 7.56 0.82 -6.78
N GLU A 67 7.49 1.46 -7.95
CA GLU A 67 8.52 1.30 -8.99
C GLU A 67 9.67 2.29 -8.82
N THR A 68 9.41 3.50 -8.30
CA THR A 68 10.40 4.57 -8.23
C THR A 68 10.82 4.90 -6.79
N GLY A 69 12.05 5.38 -6.63
CA GLY A 69 12.58 5.85 -5.34
C GLY A 69 11.68 6.87 -4.64
N PRO A 70 11.20 7.93 -5.33
CA PRO A 70 10.28 8.91 -4.75
C PRO A 70 8.96 8.32 -4.25
N GLN A 71 8.42 7.30 -4.92
CA GLN A 71 7.21 6.61 -4.43
C GLN A 71 7.50 5.84 -3.14
N CYS A 72 8.65 5.15 -3.06
CA CYS A 72 9.08 4.47 -1.85
C CYS A 72 9.31 5.47 -0.70
N GLU A 73 9.96 6.61 -0.97
CA GLU A 73 10.13 7.67 0.02
C GLU A 73 8.82 8.25 0.51
N PHE A 74 7.84 8.40 -0.39
CA PHE A 74 6.49 8.83 0.00
C PHE A 74 5.87 7.85 1.01
N VAL A 75 5.97 6.54 0.76
CA VAL A 75 5.48 5.51 1.70
C VAL A 75 6.24 5.57 3.03
N ARG A 76 7.58 5.70 3.01
CA ARG A 76 8.39 5.79 4.25
C ARG A 76 8.01 6.99 5.11
N LYS A 77 7.74 8.13 4.48
CA LYS A 77 7.34 9.37 5.16
C LYS A 77 5.84 9.40 5.51
N PHE A 78 5.08 8.38 5.11
CA PHE A 78 3.65 8.33 5.38
C PHE A 78 3.41 7.99 6.85
N GLY A 79 2.87 8.94 7.61
CA GLY A 79 2.56 8.77 9.02
C GLY A 79 1.19 8.16 9.26
N ARG A 80 0.97 7.67 10.48
CA ARG A 80 -0.34 7.25 10.96
C ARG A 80 -1.22 8.49 11.12
N VAL A 81 -2.15 8.70 10.19
CA VAL A 81 -3.22 9.70 10.39
C VAL A 81 -4.20 9.08 11.38
N ILE A 82 -4.29 9.64 12.58
CA ILE A 82 -5.42 9.36 13.48
C ILE A 82 -6.63 9.95 12.76
N LEU A 83 -7.47 9.07 12.19
CA LEU A 83 -8.79 9.48 11.76
C LEU A 83 -9.60 9.66 13.03
N ASP A 84 -9.77 10.91 13.48
CA ASP A 84 -10.80 11.22 14.44
C ASP A 84 -12.14 10.82 13.80
N ALA A 85 -12.78 9.83 14.42
CA ALA A 85 -14.07 9.31 14.00
C ALA A 85 -15.17 10.31 14.38
N THR A 86 -15.21 11.47 13.73
CA THR A 86 -16.33 12.42 13.83
C THR A 86 -16.42 13.29 12.58
N ALA A 87 -17.32 12.89 11.67
CA ALA A 87 -18.08 13.79 10.79
C ALA A 87 -19.38 13.10 10.39
#